data_AF-A0A224Y1Q3-F1
#
_entry.id   AF-A0A224Y1Q3-F1
#
_cell.length_a   1.000
_cell.length_b   1.000
_cell.length_c   1.000
_cell.angle_alpha   90.00
_cell.angle_beta   90.00
_cell.angle_gamma   90.00
#
_symmetry.space_group_name_H-M   'P 1'
#
loop_
_entity.id
_entity.type
_entity.pdbx_description
1 polymer ?
#
loop_
_entity_poly.entity_id
_entity_poly.type
_entity_poly.pdbx_seq_one_letter_code
_entity_poly.pdbx_strand_id
1 'polypeptide(L)'
;MQLISFVGLLDIFNLIFAVLTLLFAIYFFIVLLKDLKYFGWPYLFTFWGMLDLTIIILLILLIITAVIREIAVHIKLPGLVQNIDDDKYGSFDMLALTQKLFYGILGVILILCWIKVIKFFAMC
;
A
#
# COMPACT_ATOMS: atom_id res chain seq x y z
N MET A 1 14.68 -27.73 -0.52
CA MET A 1 14.19 -27.48 0.85
C MET A 1 14.88 -26.23 1.41
N GLN A 2 14.45 -25.04 1.01
CA GLN A 2 14.92 -23.75 1.59
C GLN A 2 13.81 -22.67 1.63
N LEU A 3 12.55 -23.01 1.31
CA LEU A 3 11.46 -22.03 1.35
C LEU A 3 10.98 -21.71 2.78
N ILE A 4 11.02 -22.68 3.71
CA ILE A 4 10.44 -22.53 5.06
C ILE A 4 11.22 -21.57 5.98
N SER A 5 12.53 -21.37 5.80
CA SER A 5 13.29 -20.34 6.56
C SER A 5 13.32 -18.98 5.86
N PHE A 6 13.11 -18.92 4.54
CA PHE A 6 13.01 -17.67 3.79
C PHE A 6 11.65 -16.99 4.00
N VAL A 7 10.60 -17.80 4.22
CA VAL A 7 9.26 -17.35 4.62
C VAL A 7 9.30 -16.59 5.94
N GLY A 8 10.05 -17.04 6.96
CA GLY A 8 10.10 -16.35 8.25
C GLY A 8 10.65 -14.92 8.19
N LEU A 9 11.78 -14.69 7.52
CA LEU A 9 12.39 -13.35 7.44
C LEU A 9 11.63 -12.42 6.50
N LEU A 10 11.14 -12.91 5.36
CA LEU A 10 10.33 -12.11 4.44
C LEU A 10 8.96 -11.77 5.02
N ASP A 11 8.34 -12.68 5.77
CA ASP A 11 7.06 -12.42 6.44
C ASP A 11 7.22 -11.34 7.51
N ILE A 12 8.31 -11.38 8.29
CA ILE A 12 8.63 -10.32 9.25
C ILE A 12 8.83 -8.98 8.53
N PHE A 13 9.55 -8.97 7.40
CA PHE A 13 9.76 -7.75 6.60
C PHE A 13 8.44 -7.19 6.06
N ASN A 14 7.58 -8.04 5.51
CA ASN A 14 6.27 -7.66 4.99
C ASN A 14 5.34 -7.16 6.11
N LEU A 15 5.41 -7.76 7.30
CA LEU A 15 4.67 -7.32 8.47
C LEU A 15 5.14 -5.95 8.97
N ILE A 16 6.46 -5.73 9.09
CA ILE A 16 7.03 -4.42 9.43
C ILE A 16 6.58 -3.36 8.40
N PHE A 17 6.63 -3.70 7.12
CA PHE A 17 6.21 -2.80 6.05
C PHE A 17 4.71 -2.47 6.11
N ALA A 18 3.87 -3.45 6.43
CA ALA A 18 2.43 -3.26 6.62
C ALA A 18 2.14 -2.33 7.81
N VAL A 19 2.83 -2.53 8.94
CA VAL A 19 2.71 -1.66 10.12
C VAL A 19 3.17 -0.24 9.81
N LEU A 20 4.29 -0.09 9.11
CA LEU A 20 4.81 1.22 8.72
C LEU A 20 3.85 1.95 7.77
N THR A 21 3.29 1.24 6.80
CA THR A 21 2.29 1.76 5.85
C THR A 21 1.03 2.22 6.58
N LEU A 22 0.58 1.46 7.58
CA LEU A 22 -0.59 1.81 8.38
C LEU A 22 -0.33 3.06 9.25
N LEU A 23 0.85 3.14 9.88
CA LEU A 23 1.25 4.32 10.65
C LEU A 23 1.34 5.57 9.75
N PHE A 24 1.89 5.39 8.54
CA PHE A 24 1.93 6.43 7.53
C PHE A 24 0.53 6.92 7.13
N ALA A 25 -0.41 5.99 6.91
CA ALA A 25 -1.79 6.34 6.60
C ALA A 25 -2.46 7.13 7.74
N ILE A 26 -2.23 6.74 9.00
CA ILE A 26 -2.75 7.47 10.18
C ILE A 26 -2.16 8.89 10.23
N TYR A 27 -0.86 9.04 10.00
CA TYR A 27 -0.21 10.34 9.99
C TYR A 27 -0.84 11.29 8.96
N PHE A 28 -0.99 10.83 7.71
CA PHE A 28 -1.62 11.64 6.66
C PHE A 28 -3.09 11.97 6.96
N PHE A 29 -3.82 11.03 7.56
CA PHE A 29 -5.19 11.26 7.99
C PHE A 29 -5.28 12.37 9.06
N ILE A 30 -4.41 12.35 10.07
CA ILE A 30 -4.35 13.39 11.11
C ILE A 30 -3.99 14.75 10.50
N VAL A 31 -3.04 14.79 9.57
CA VAL A 31 -2.65 16.03 8.87
C VAL A 31 -3.84 16.60 8.10
N LEU A 32 -4.57 15.78 7.33
CA LEU A 32 -5.77 16.23 6.61
C LEU A 32 -6.81 16.80 7.59
N LEU A 33 -7.08 16.13 8.71
CA LEU A 33 -8.04 16.62 9.70
C LEU A 33 -7.60 17.95 10.32
N LYS A 34 -6.32 18.12 10.62
CA LYS A 34 -5.78 19.37 11.15
C LYS A 34 -5.93 20.51 10.15
N ASP A 35 -5.59 20.28 8.88
CA ASP A 35 -5.66 21.29 7.84
C ASP A 35 -7.12 21.64 7.50
N LEU A 36 -8.01 20.65 7.50
CA LEU A 36 -9.45 20.86 7.34
C LEU A 36 -10.05 21.66 8.50
N LYS A 37 -9.58 21.45 9.75
CA LYS A 37 -10.01 22.23 10.91
C LYS A 37 -9.52 23.68 10.85
N TYR A 38 -8.30 23.92 10.34
CA TYR A 38 -7.69 25.25 10.32
C TYR A 38 -8.18 26.11 9.15
N PHE A 39 -8.19 25.57 7.93
CA PHE A 39 -8.57 26.29 6.72
C PHE A 39 -10.04 26.06 6.29
N GLY A 40 -10.72 25.09 6.88
CA GLY A 40 -12.10 24.75 6.55
C GLY A 40 -12.27 24.01 5.22
N TRP A 41 -13.53 23.89 4.78
CA TRP A 41 -13.94 23.27 3.51
C TRP A 41 -13.28 23.86 2.25
N PRO A 42 -12.93 25.17 2.14
CA PRO A 42 -12.27 25.68 0.93
C PRO A 42 -10.84 25.15 0.74
N TYR A 43 -10.22 24.57 1.79
CA TYR A 43 -8.90 23.93 1.66
C TYR A 43 -8.90 22.80 0.64
N LEU A 44 -10.00 22.05 0.53
CA LEU A 44 -10.13 20.93 -0.40
C LEU A 44 -10.08 21.35 -1.88
N PHE A 45 -10.36 22.63 -2.18
CA PHE A 45 -10.27 23.18 -3.54
C PHE A 45 -8.90 23.81 -3.84
N THR A 46 -8.01 23.88 -2.85
CA THR A 46 -6.63 24.33 -3.07
C THR A 46 -5.82 23.19 -3.66
N PHE A 47 -4.85 23.50 -4.53
CA PHE A 47 -3.92 22.51 -5.11
C PHE A 47 -3.31 21.57 -4.05
N TRP A 48 -2.94 22.12 -2.89
CA TRP A 48 -2.38 21.36 -1.77
C TRP A 48 -3.38 20.43 -1.08
N GLY A 49 -4.64 20.88 -0.91
CA GLY A 49 -5.69 20.05 -0.35
C GLY A 49 -6.10 18.91 -1.29
N MET A 50 -6.15 19.16 -2.60
CA MET A 50 -6.35 18.10 -3.60
C MET A 50 -5.22 17.08 -3.61
N LEU A 51 -3.97 17.53 -3.45
CA LEU A 51 -2.81 16.63 -3.34
C LEU A 51 -2.90 15.75 -2.10
N ASP A 52 -3.26 16.32 -0.95
CA ASP A 52 -3.45 15.57 0.30
C ASP A 52 -4.60 14.57 0.23
N LEU A 53 -5.72 14.99 -0.37
CA LEU A 53 -6.85 14.11 -0.63
C LEU A 53 -6.45 12.94 -1.55
N THR A 54 -5.68 13.22 -2.61
CA THR A 54 -5.20 12.20 -3.56
C THR A 54 -4.31 11.18 -2.87
N ILE A 55 -3.40 11.61 -1.98
CA ILE A 55 -2.54 10.71 -1.20
C ILE A 55 -3.39 9.77 -0.34
N ILE A 56 -4.42 10.29 0.33
CA ILE A 56 -5.31 9.47 1.17
C ILE A 56 -6.11 8.46 0.35
N ILE A 57 -6.64 8.87 -0.82
CA ILE A 57 -7.35 7.96 -1.72
C ILE A 57 -6.43 6.82 -2.17
N LEU A 58 -5.20 7.13 -2.54
CA LEU A 58 -4.22 6.12 -2.96
C LEU A 58 -3.82 5.19 -1.80
N LEU A 59 -3.69 5.71 -0.57
CA LEU A 59 -3.43 4.89 0.62
C LEU A 59 -4.58 3.91 0.91
N ILE A 60 -5.83 4.34 0.74
CA ILE A 60 -7.00 3.45 0.87
C ILE A 60 -6.95 2.34 -0.19
N LEU A 61 -6.67 2.68 -1.46
CA LEU A 61 -6.51 1.69 -2.52
C LEU A 61 -5.37 0.71 -2.24
N LEU A 62 -4.28 1.20 -1.64
CA LEU A 62 -3.15 0.37 -1.25
C LEU A 62 -3.52 -0.63 -0.15
N ILE A 63 -4.30 -0.21 0.86
CA ILE A 63 -4.83 -1.09 1.92
C ILE A 63 -5.77 -2.14 1.33
N ILE A 64 -6.68 -1.75 0.43
CA ILE A 64 -7.60 -2.68 -0.24
C ILE A 64 -6.82 -3.75 -1.01
N THR A 65 -5.80 -3.32 -1.77
CA THR A 65 -4.94 -4.23 -2.54
C THR A 65 -4.15 -5.17 -1.62
N ALA A 66 -3.69 -4.69 -0.46
CA ALA A 66 -3.02 -5.51 0.54
C ALA A 66 -3.95 -6.59 1.14
N VAL A 67 -5.19 -6.24 1.47
CA VAL A 67 -6.20 -7.21 1.97
C VAL A 67 -6.53 -8.25 0.91
N ILE A 68 -6.73 -7.84 -0.34
CA ILE A 68 -6.99 -8.77 -1.46
C ILE A 68 -5.81 -9.74 -1.62
N ARG A 69 -4.57 -9.26 -1.48
CA ARG A 69 -3.37 -10.10 -1.53
C ARG A 69 -3.37 -11.16 -0.43
N GLU A 70 -3.64 -10.77 0.83
CA GLU A 70 -3.70 -11.72 1.96
C GLU A 70 -4.77 -12.80 1.72
N ILE A 71 -5.96 -12.41 1.26
CA ILE A 71 -7.03 -13.35 0.95
C ILE A 71 -6.62 -14.29 -0.20
N ALA A 72 -6.04 -13.75 -1.27
CA ALA A 72 -5.60 -14.54 -2.42
C ALA A 72 -4.50 -15.55 -2.04
N VAL A 73 -3.58 -15.17 -1.17
CA VAL A 73 -2.52 -16.03 -0.63
C VAL A 73 -3.14 -17.14 0.23
N HIS A 74 -4.04 -16.80 1.15
CA HIS A 74 -4.68 -17.75 2.06
C HIS A 74 -5.61 -18.77 1.35
N ILE A 75 -6.25 -18.38 0.25
CA ILE A 75 -7.12 -19.27 -0.54
C ILE A 75 -6.33 -20.12 -1.53
N LYS A 76 -5.32 -19.56 -2.22
CA LYS A 76 -4.59 -20.28 -3.26
C LYS A 76 -3.49 -21.20 -2.73
N LEU A 77 -2.86 -20.88 -1.58
CA LEU A 77 -1.84 -21.75 -0.99
C LEU A 77 -2.32 -23.18 -0.68
N PRO A 78 -3.45 -23.40 0.03
CA PRO A 78 -3.92 -24.76 0.32
C PRO A 78 -4.37 -25.49 -0.96
N GLY A 79 -4.96 -24.77 -1.92
CA GLY A 79 -5.38 -25.33 -3.21
C GLY A 79 -4.23 -25.75 -4.12
N LEU A 80 -3.10 -25.03 -4.13
CA LEU A 80 -1.92 -25.42 -4.89
C LEU A 80 -1.13 -26.55 -4.22
N VAL A 81 -1.13 -26.63 -2.88
CA VAL A 81 -0.44 -27.70 -2.14
C VAL A 81 -1.17 -29.05 -2.24
N GLN A 82 -2.50 -29.04 -2.35
CA GLN A 82 -3.30 -30.27 -2.53
C GLN A 82 -3.35 -30.80 -3.97
N ASN A 83 -3.01 -29.97 -4.98
CA ASN A 83 -3.03 -30.36 -6.39
C ASN A 83 -1.63 -30.65 -6.97
N ILE A 84 -0.60 -30.81 -6.14
CA ILE A 84 0.77 -31.12 -6.59
C ILE A 84 0.86 -32.50 -7.30
N ASP A 85 -0.13 -33.39 -7.11
CA ASP A 85 -0.18 -34.70 -7.77
C ASP A 85 -0.63 -34.67 -9.24
N ASP A 86 -1.17 -33.56 -9.76
CA ASP A 86 -1.66 -33.47 -11.13
C ASP A 86 -1.06 -32.24 -11.83
N ASP A 87 -0.27 -32.48 -12.88
CA ASP A 87 0.49 -31.60 -13.81
C ASP A 87 -0.15 -30.26 -14.26
N LYS A 88 -0.73 -29.49 -13.34
CA LYS A 88 -1.35 -28.18 -13.57
C LYS A 88 -0.59 -27.13 -12.78
N TYR A 89 0.29 -26.44 -13.48
CA TYR A 89 0.91 -25.19 -13.04
C TYR A 89 -0.18 -24.23 -12.52
N GLY A 90 -0.26 -24.07 -11.20
CA GLY A 90 -1.21 -23.15 -10.58
C GLY A 90 -0.96 -21.72 -11.07
N SER A 91 -2.00 -21.03 -11.53
CA SER A 91 -1.88 -19.70 -12.12
C SER A 91 -1.58 -18.63 -11.05
N PHE A 92 -0.28 -18.28 -10.94
CA PHE A 92 0.23 -17.18 -10.13
C PHE A 92 0.01 -15.78 -10.75
N ASP A 93 -0.55 -15.70 -11.96
CA ASP A 93 -0.74 -14.43 -12.69
C ASP A 93 -1.53 -13.39 -11.89
N MET A 94 -2.57 -13.81 -11.18
CA MET A 94 -3.38 -12.88 -10.37
C MET A 94 -2.60 -12.31 -9.18
N LEU A 95 -1.70 -13.09 -8.58
CA LEU A 95 -0.83 -12.65 -7.48
C LEU A 95 0.21 -11.66 -8.03
N ALA A 96 0.82 -11.97 -9.18
CA ALA A 96 1.77 -11.10 -9.85
C ALA A 96 1.15 -9.76 -10.30
N LEU A 97 -0.09 -9.78 -10.80
CA LEU A 97 -0.83 -8.57 -11.18
C LEU A 97 -1.15 -7.70 -9.97
N THR A 98 -1.64 -8.30 -8.88
CA THR A 98 -1.93 -7.59 -7.63
C THR A 98 -0.66 -6.99 -7.03
N GLN A 99 0.47 -7.70 -7.10
CA GLN A 99 1.77 -7.21 -6.65
C GLN A 99 2.27 -6.03 -7.49
N LYS A 100 2.14 -6.08 -8.83
CA LYS A 100 2.48 -4.96 -9.72
C LYS A 100 1.65 -3.72 -9.40
N LEU A 101 0.34 -3.88 -9.18
CA LEU A 101 -0.54 -2.77 -8.80
C LEU A 101 -0.14 -2.17 -7.45
N PHE A 102 0.17 -3.00 -6.46
CA PHE A 102 0.62 -2.54 -5.15
C PHE A 102 1.88 -1.67 -5.22
N TYR A 103 2.93 -2.14 -5.87
CA TYR A 103 4.18 -1.37 -6.02
C TYR A 103 3.98 -0.12 -6.90
N GLY A 104 3.12 -0.18 -7.92
CA GLY A 104 2.77 0.97 -8.75
C GLY A 104 2.12 2.09 -7.93
N ILE A 105 1.09 1.76 -7.14
CA ILE A 105 0.41 2.72 -6.26
C ILE A 105 1.39 3.29 -5.24
N LEU A 106 2.24 2.45 -4.66
CA LEU A 106 3.24 2.87 -3.68
C LEU A 106 4.26 3.86 -4.26
N GLY A 107 4.72 3.61 -5.48
CA GLY A 107 5.63 4.52 -6.20
C GLY A 107 4.99 5.88 -6.43
N VAL A 108 3.72 5.92 -6.83
CA VAL A 108 2.98 7.19 -7.01
C VAL A 108 2.85 7.95 -5.69
N ILE A 109 2.49 7.27 -4.59
CA ILE A 109 2.41 7.89 -3.25
C ILE A 109 3.76 8.49 -2.84
N LEU A 110 4.86 7.76 -3.06
CA LEU A 110 6.21 8.26 -2.74
C LEU A 110 6.55 9.52 -3.52
N ILE A 111 6.25 9.57 -4.82
CA ILE A 111 6.46 10.76 -5.65
C ILE A 111 5.65 11.95 -5.12
N LEU A 112 4.38 11.75 -4.80
CA LEU A 112 3.52 12.79 -4.24
C LEU A 112 4.04 13.29 -2.88
N CYS A 113 4.58 12.40 -2.05
CA CYS A 113 5.21 12.78 -0.78
C CYS A 113 6.49 13.60 -1.00
N TRP A 114 7.33 13.23 -1.97
CA TRP A 114 8.52 14.00 -2.31
C TRP A 114 8.16 15.42 -2.78
N ILE A 115 7.10 15.58 -3.57
CA ILE A 115 6.60 16.92 -3.95
C ILE A 115 6.23 17.73 -2.71
N LYS A 116 5.61 17.10 -1.71
CA LYS A 116 5.26 17.75 -0.45
C LYS A 116 6.50 18.19 0.35
N VAL A 117 7.54 17.37 0.36
CA VAL A 117 8.84 17.70 0.99
C VAL A 117 9.51 18.88 0.28
N ILE A 118 9.50 18.91 -1.06
CA ILE A 118 10.06 20.03 -1.84
C ILE A 118 9.37 21.35 -1.50
N LYS A 119 8.04 21.37 -1.33
CA LYS A 119 7.33 22.57 -0.86
C LYS A 119 7.90 23.10 0.45
N PHE A 120 8.15 22.21 1.41
CA PHE A 120 8.68 22.60 2.72
C PHE A 120 10.06 23.25 2.59
N PHE A 121 10.94 22.67 1.76
CA PHE A 121 12.26 23.25 1.49
C PHE A 121 12.20 24.56 0.69
N ALA A 122 11.27 24.71 -0.25
CA ALA A 122 11.13 25.91 -1.06
C ALA A 122 10.51 27.11 -0.31
N MET A 123 9.93 26.87 0.87
CA MET A 123 9.31 27.89 1.72
C MET A 123 10.23 28.36 2.87
N CYS A 124 11.41 27.73 3.03
CA CYS A 124 12.54 28.24 3.82
C CYS A 124 13.39 29.18 2.97
#